data_AF-A0A8B9Z4H1-F1
#
_entry.id   AF-A0A8B9Z4H1-F1
#
_cell.length_a   1.000
_cell.length_b   1.000
_cell.length_c   1.000
_cell.angle_alpha   90.00
_cell.angle_beta   90.00
_cell.angle_gamma   90.00
#
_symmetry.space_group_name_H-M   'P 1'
#
loop_
_entity.id
_entity.type
_entity.pdbx_description
1 polymer ?
#
loop_
_entity_poly.entity_id
_entity_poly.type
_entity_poly.pdbx_seq_one_letter_code
_entity_poly.pdbx_strand_id
1 'polypeptide(L)'
;MLLGLPLLQRELFGLNFTVPRGRTLHAEVEQPQGAHGGVFTHLPTLSWERWFCPWEGTSHDGTVSVSSSDELLAPNDLERRLQRCFQTKGGKNNPSRMPQGKPGERSSVLYSAGQFFFEYLVVVSLKKMSDGRYEPKITYQFPKRENLLKGQKEEEERLLQAIPLFCFPDGNNWAPVTEFTSETFSFVLTNVDGSRKIGYCRRLLPSGRGVRLPEVFCIISCLGCFGLFSKILDEVEKRRQISMAVIYPFMQGLRESPFPAPGKTVTIKSFIPESGTELIELTRPVDAHLEHVEFQALLQRLSPHLILHIFASAVLERRLIFLAEELSVLSQCIHAVAALLYPFTWAHTYIPVVPECLLDTVCCPTPFMVGIQMRHLERVLDQPMEEVFYLGGGKHLDGVGDEEEILPIKLQNEMLTSLNRGPNPTSHALCPLPASEQVNTLVSEAFVQFFVRMVGHYASHIKWSKNGSGIFQERAFCKAITSKTNRKFVKKFVKTNMFSLFIEEAEKSRIPQEAYFQQKITEYHEQKKHRRDS
;
A
#
# COMPACT_ATOMS: atom_id res chain seq x y z
N MET A 1 -13.10 23.48 -10.02
CA MET A 1 -11.84 23.17 -9.30
C MET A 1 -11.38 21.72 -9.56
N LEU A 2 -11.34 21.25 -10.82
CA LEU A 2 -11.00 19.85 -11.18
C LEU A 2 -10.08 19.74 -12.41
N LEU A 3 -9.44 20.84 -12.82
CA LEU A 3 -8.58 20.92 -14.00
C LEU A 3 -7.13 21.37 -13.69
N GLY A 4 -6.75 21.44 -12.41
CA GLY A 4 -5.45 21.95 -11.97
C GLY A 4 -4.43 20.90 -11.53
N LEU A 5 -4.68 19.60 -11.74
CA LEU A 5 -3.68 18.56 -11.42
C LEU A 5 -2.79 18.33 -12.66
N PRO A 6 -1.45 18.39 -12.52
CA PRO A 6 -0.53 18.06 -13.61
C PRO A 6 -0.79 16.65 -14.16
N LEU A 7 -0.59 16.46 -15.47
CA LEU A 7 -0.72 15.16 -16.16
C LEU A 7 0.04 14.00 -15.48
N LEU A 8 1.08 14.31 -14.70
CA LEU A 8 1.85 13.36 -13.87
C LEU A 8 1.00 12.60 -12.83
N GLN A 9 0.01 13.27 -12.22
CA GLN A 9 -0.89 12.68 -11.22
C GLN A 9 -1.98 11.78 -11.83
N ARG A 10 -2.11 11.74 -13.16
CA ARG A 10 -3.03 10.80 -13.83
C ARG A 10 -2.31 9.52 -14.25
N GLU A 11 -1.05 9.62 -14.68
CA GLU A 11 -0.25 8.46 -15.10
C GLU A 11 0.30 7.65 -13.91
N LEU A 12 0.52 8.27 -12.73
CA LEU A 12 0.94 7.57 -11.50
C LEU A 12 -0.16 6.71 -10.84
N PHE A 13 -1.43 6.95 -11.14
CA PHE A 13 -2.55 6.43 -10.33
C PHE A 13 -3.49 5.46 -11.06
N GLY A 14 -3.25 5.12 -12.34
CA GLY A 14 -4.07 4.12 -13.05
C GLY A 14 -5.59 4.40 -13.04
N LEU A 15 -6.01 5.65 -12.84
CA LEU A 15 -7.41 6.05 -12.76
C LEU A 15 -8.04 6.13 -14.15
N ASN A 16 -8.38 4.98 -14.74
CA ASN A 16 -9.31 4.93 -15.86
C ASN A 16 -10.74 5.08 -15.32
N PHE A 17 -11.26 6.32 -15.31
CA PHE A 17 -12.69 6.55 -15.11
C PHE A 17 -13.47 6.08 -16.32
N THR A 18 -13.99 4.85 -16.29
CA THR A 18 -15.14 4.47 -17.11
C THR A 18 -16.41 5.04 -16.48
N VAL A 19 -16.92 6.13 -17.07
CA VAL A 19 -18.31 6.57 -16.86
C VAL A 19 -19.23 5.51 -17.47
N PRO A 20 -20.15 4.89 -16.72
CA PRO A 20 -21.16 4.02 -17.32
C PRO A 20 -22.09 4.90 -18.18
N ARG A 21 -21.97 4.80 -19.51
CA ARG A 21 -22.98 5.33 -20.42
C ARG A 21 -24.23 4.47 -20.34
N GLY A 22 -25.36 5.09 -20.02
CA GLY A 22 -26.69 4.63 -20.44
C GLY A 22 -27.68 4.40 -19.31
N ARG A 23 -28.51 5.41 -19.04
CA ARG A 23 -29.96 5.28 -18.81
C ARG A 23 -30.61 6.63 -19.03
N THR A 24 -31.26 6.77 -20.19
CA THR A 24 -32.18 7.85 -20.49
C THR A 24 -33.37 7.72 -19.56
N LEU A 25 -33.56 8.69 -18.66
CA LEU A 25 -34.82 8.84 -17.92
C LEU A 25 -35.73 9.73 -18.77
N HIS A 26 -36.78 9.14 -19.34
CA HIS A 26 -37.94 9.89 -19.79
C HIS A 26 -38.65 10.43 -18.54
N ALA A 27 -38.75 11.75 -18.42
CA ALA A 27 -39.65 12.39 -17.48
C ALA A 27 -40.91 12.82 -18.26
N GLU A 28 -42.03 12.16 -17.98
CA GLU A 28 -43.36 12.65 -18.34
C GLU A 28 -43.69 13.87 -17.48
N VAL A 29 -44.12 14.94 -18.14
CA VAL A 29 -44.57 16.19 -17.53
C VAL A 29 -46.09 16.14 -17.45
N GLU A 30 -46.64 16.04 -16.24
CA GLU A 30 -48.03 16.41 -15.96
C GLU A 30 -48.08 17.89 -15.53
N GLN A 31 -48.83 18.69 -16.29
CA GLN A 31 -49.30 20.02 -15.88
C GLN A 31 -50.51 19.88 -14.93
N PRO A 32 -50.74 20.87 -14.05
CA PRO A 32 -51.88 21.74 -14.33
C PRO A 32 -51.65 23.24 -14.04
N GLN A 33 -52.01 24.02 -15.07
CA GLN A 33 -52.83 25.24 -15.13
C GLN A 33 -53.00 26.18 -13.90
N GLY A 34 -52.73 27.47 -14.18
CA GLY A 34 -53.57 28.63 -13.76
C GLY A 34 -53.09 29.39 -12.53
N ALA A 35 -52.28 30.46 -12.65
CA ALA A 35 -52.63 31.85 -13.01
C ALA A 35 -52.89 32.76 -11.79
N HIS A 36 -51.98 33.70 -11.50
CA HIS A 36 -52.18 35.17 -11.59
C HIS A 36 -51.04 35.97 -10.94
N GLY A 37 -50.40 36.84 -11.75
CA GLY A 37 -49.79 38.16 -11.45
C GLY A 37 -48.75 38.31 -10.33
N GLY A 38 -47.58 38.93 -10.50
CA GLY A 38 -46.94 39.61 -11.61
C GLY A 38 -45.61 40.24 -11.16
N VAL A 39 -44.66 40.26 -12.09
CA VAL A 39 -43.55 41.21 -12.29
C VAL A 39 -42.47 41.36 -11.19
N PHE A 40 -41.31 40.71 -11.42
CA PHE A 40 -39.99 41.27 -11.10
C PHE A 40 -39.07 41.08 -12.30
N THR A 41 -38.47 42.19 -12.75
CA THR A 41 -37.62 42.32 -13.94
C THR A 41 -36.15 42.00 -13.65
N HIS A 42 -35.61 41.08 -14.46
CA HIS A 42 -34.26 41.01 -15.05
C HIS A 42 -33.02 41.48 -14.26
N LEU A 43 -32.19 40.49 -13.93
CA LEU A 43 -30.73 40.54 -13.96
C LEU A 43 -30.20 40.90 -15.37
N PRO A 44 -29.03 41.54 -15.44
CA PRO A 44 -28.05 41.19 -16.46
C PRO A 44 -26.70 40.75 -15.88
N THR A 45 -26.17 39.76 -16.58
CA THR A 45 -24.78 39.32 -16.79
C THR A 45 -23.68 40.37 -16.76
N LEU A 46 -22.44 39.88 -16.56
CA LEU A 46 -21.08 40.41 -16.87
C LEU A 46 -20.23 40.47 -15.58
N SER A 47 -18.95 40.13 -15.50
CA SER A 47 -17.93 39.59 -16.41
C SER A 47 -16.78 39.10 -15.52
N TRP A 48 -16.17 37.96 -15.83
CA TRP A 48 -14.97 37.47 -15.14
C TRP A 48 -13.72 38.02 -15.83
N GLU A 49 -13.12 39.07 -15.29
CA GLU A 49 -11.75 39.52 -15.57
C GLU A 49 -11.36 40.59 -14.54
N ARG A 50 -10.33 40.32 -13.72
CA ARG A 50 -9.45 41.24 -12.95
C ARG A 50 -9.14 40.69 -11.55
N TRP A 51 -8.00 40.00 -11.43
CA TRP A 51 -7.06 40.20 -10.32
C TRP A 51 -5.65 40.31 -10.91
N PHE A 52 -5.41 41.45 -11.55
CA PHE A 52 -4.11 42.09 -11.60
C PHE A 52 -4.37 43.51 -11.09
N CYS A 53 -3.76 43.89 -9.98
CA CYS A 53 -3.64 45.27 -9.59
C CYS A 53 -2.38 45.47 -8.74
N PRO A 54 -1.82 46.70 -8.78
CA PRO A 54 -0.39 46.95 -8.84
C PRO A 54 0.12 47.61 -7.56
N TRP A 55 1.44 47.73 -7.44
CA TRP A 55 2.08 48.55 -6.42
C TRP A 55 2.99 49.59 -7.09
N GLU A 56 2.55 50.85 -7.02
CA GLU A 56 3.33 52.09 -7.13
C GLU A 56 2.64 53.08 -6.16
N GLY A 57 3.27 53.89 -5.33
CA GLY A 57 4.67 54.15 -5.00
C GLY A 57 4.71 55.28 -3.96
N THR A 58 5.84 55.52 -3.29
CA THR A 58 6.47 56.85 -3.19
C THR A 58 7.81 56.77 -2.44
N SER A 59 8.73 57.58 -2.96
CA SER A 59 10.15 57.78 -2.70
C SER A 59 10.52 58.29 -1.31
N HIS A 60 11.73 57.94 -0.82
CA HIS A 60 12.79 58.91 -0.53
C HIS A 60 14.18 58.25 -0.36
N ASP A 61 15.11 58.85 -1.09
CA ASP A 61 16.59 58.82 -1.17
C ASP A 61 17.48 58.08 -0.14
N GLY A 62 18.59 57.54 -0.64
CA GLY A 62 19.74 57.08 0.16
C GLY A 62 20.62 56.02 -0.50
N THR A 63 21.45 56.42 -1.45
CA THR A 63 22.55 55.64 -2.08
C THR A 63 23.48 54.94 -1.09
N VAL A 64 23.71 53.62 -1.26
CA VAL A 64 25.04 52.96 -1.21
C VAL A 64 25.01 51.70 -2.08
N SER A 65 25.95 51.64 -3.03
CA SER A 65 26.23 50.49 -3.92
C SER A 65 27.12 49.45 -3.23
N VAL A 66 26.70 48.17 -3.22
CA VAL A 66 27.62 47.02 -3.09
C VAL A 66 27.13 45.89 -4.01
N SER A 67 28.04 45.42 -4.86
CA SER A 67 27.91 44.30 -5.77
C SER A 67 27.96 42.95 -5.05
N SER A 68 27.03 42.05 -5.36
CA SER A 68 27.23 40.61 -5.16
C SER A 68 26.38 39.84 -6.17
N SER A 69 27.05 39.27 -7.16
CA SER A 69 26.49 38.30 -8.09
C SER A 69 26.29 36.98 -7.36
N ASP A 70 25.04 36.61 -7.06
CA ASP A 70 24.65 35.25 -6.67
C ASP A 70 23.70 34.70 -7.75
N GLU A 71 24.27 33.92 -8.68
CA GLU A 71 23.50 33.04 -9.55
C GLU A 71 23.00 31.85 -8.73
N LEU A 72 21.71 31.86 -8.40
CA LEU A 72 20.93 30.72 -7.94
C LEU A 72 20.90 29.62 -9.03
N LEU A 73 21.79 28.64 -8.92
CA LEU A 73 21.78 27.41 -9.73
C LEU A 73 20.70 26.44 -9.21
N ALA A 74 19.67 26.26 -10.02
CA ALA A 74 18.43 25.52 -9.72
C ALA A 74 18.58 23.99 -9.61
N PRO A 75 17.82 23.29 -8.73
CA PRO A 75 17.77 21.83 -8.63
C PRO A 75 16.83 21.20 -9.68
N ASN A 76 17.01 21.52 -10.96
CA ASN A 76 16.01 21.17 -12.00
C ASN A 76 16.21 19.82 -12.70
N ASP A 77 17.23 19.02 -12.34
CA ASP A 77 17.58 17.82 -13.15
C ASP A 77 16.93 16.52 -12.65
N LEU A 78 16.68 16.40 -11.34
CA LEU A 78 15.99 15.23 -10.75
C LEU A 78 14.48 15.27 -11.03
N GLU A 79 13.87 16.45 -10.91
CA GLU A 79 12.47 16.69 -11.24
C GLU A 79 12.18 16.50 -12.74
N ARG A 80 13.10 16.94 -13.61
CA ARG A 80 13.04 16.67 -15.08
C ARG A 80 13.29 15.21 -15.45
N ARG A 81 13.96 14.42 -14.60
CA ARG A 81 14.13 12.96 -14.80
C ARG A 81 12.86 12.22 -14.42
N LEU A 82 12.24 12.57 -13.30
CA LEU A 82 10.93 12.06 -12.88
C LEU A 82 9.82 12.43 -13.89
N GLN A 83 9.80 13.68 -14.39
CA GLN A 83 8.86 14.09 -15.44
C GLN A 83 9.01 13.28 -16.74
N ARG A 84 10.21 12.78 -17.06
CA ARG A 84 10.44 11.90 -18.22
C ARG A 84 10.04 10.44 -17.97
N CYS A 85 10.09 9.95 -16.74
CA CYS A 85 9.59 8.61 -16.39
C CYS A 85 8.07 8.50 -16.55
N PHE A 86 7.34 9.61 -16.37
CA PHE A 86 5.87 9.67 -16.30
C PHE A 86 5.23 10.54 -17.40
N GLN A 87 5.86 10.67 -18.57
CA GLN A 87 5.26 11.33 -19.73
C GLN A 87 5.32 10.42 -20.97
N THR A 88 4.16 9.96 -21.45
CA THR A 88 4.02 9.42 -22.81
C THR A 88 3.80 10.56 -23.81
N LYS A 89 4.60 10.62 -24.90
CA LYS A 89 4.38 11.57 -26.00
C LYS A 89 3.13 11.16 -26.80
N GLY A 90 2.10 11.99 -26.77
CA GLY A 90 0.89 11.84 -27.59
C GLY A 90 1.19 11.99 -29.09
N GLY A 91 1.33 10.87 -29.79
CA GLY A 91 1.30 10.79 -31.25
C GLY A 91 -0.08 10.31 -31.72
N LYS A 92 -0.76 11.12 -32.55
CA LYS A 92 -2.02 10.75 -33.21
C LYS A 92 -1.78 9.53 -34.12
N ASN A 93 -2.38 8.38 -33.80
CA ASN A 93 -2.62 7.30 -34.77
C ASN A 93 -3.98 6.64 -34.48
N ASN A 94 -4.76 6.43 -35.53
CA ASN A 94 -6.10 5.86 -35.53
C ASN A 94 -6.12 4.42 -34.96
N PRO A 95 -7.24 3.96 -34.37
CA PRO A 95 -7.29 2.69 -33.64
C PRO A 95 -7.39 1.50 -34.61
N SER A 96 -6.30 0.77 -34.80
CA SER A 96 -6.34 -0.59 -35.34
C SER A 96 -6.77 -1.56 -34.23
N ARG A 97 -7.88 -2.25 -34.48
CA ARG A 97 -8.53 -3.28 -33.66
C ARG A 97 -7.51 -4.33 -33.18
N MET A 98 -7.23 -4.37 -31.87
CA MET A 98 -6.41 -5.39 -31.21
C MET A 98 -7.30 -6.45 -30.53
N PRO A 99 -6.85 -7.72 -30.41
CA PRO A 99 -7.67 -8.82 -29.88
C PRO A 99 -7.95 -8.63 -28.39
N GLN A 100 -9.19 -8.91 -27.97
CA GLN A 100 -9.60 -8.92 -26.57
C GLN A 100 -8.80 -9.99 -25.79
N GLY A 101 -7.80 -9.55 -25.02
CA GLY A 101 -7.18 -10.36 -23.97
C GLY A 101 -8.14 -10.55 -22.79
N LYS A 102 -8.14 -11.74 -22.19
CA LYS A 102 -9.02 -12.12 -21.08
C LYS A 102 -8.77 -11.21 -19.86
N PRO A 103 -9.79 -10.51 -19.33
CA PRO A 103 -9.67 -9.78 -18.07
C PRO A 103 -9.96 -10.76 -16.91
N GLY A 104 -8.95 -11.12 -16.12
CA GLY A 104 -9.14 -12.19 -15.13
C GLY A 104 -8.12 -12.41 -14.01
N GLU A 105 -7.07 -11.60 -13.86
CA GLU A 105 -6.08 -11.79 -12.77
C GLU A 105 -5.89 -10.49 -11.99
N ARG A 106 -6.84 -10.15 -11.10
CA ARG A 106 -6.72 -8.91 -10.32
C ARG A 106 -7.09 -8.96 -8.84
N SER A 107 -7.43 -10.11 -8.24
CA SER A 107 -7.59 -10.13 -6.76
C SER A 107 -7.52 -11.47 -6.05
N SER A 108 -7.01 -12.52 -6.69
CA SER A 108 -6.55 -13.70 -5.96
C SER A 108 -5.14 -14.01 -6.43
N VAL A 109 -4.21 -14.13 -5.50
CA VAL A 109 -2.87 -14.63 -5.78
C VAL A 109 -3.01 -16.11 -6.11
N LEU A 110 -3.51 -16.43 -7.31
CA LEU A 110 -3.51 -17.78 -7.85
C LEU A 110 -2.10 -18.03 -8.37
N TYR A 111 -1.27 -18.54 -7.47
CA TYR A 111 0.11 -18.97 -7.71
C TYR A 111 0.14 -19.96 -8.88
N SER A 112 0.56 -19.50 -10.06
CA SER A 112 0.83 -20.40 -11.19
C SER A 112 2.13 -21.17 -10.93
N ALA A 113 2.14 -22.45 -11.25
CA ALA A 113 3.34 -23.27 -11.23
C ALA A 113 4.40 -22.64 -12.17
N GLY A 114 5.53 -22.18 -11.60
CA GLY A 114 6.63 -21.55 -12.36
C GLY A 114 7.06 -20.15 -11.88
N GLN A 115 6.49 -19.62 -10.79
CA GLN A 115 6.86 -18.31 -10.27
C GLN A 115 8.22 -18.36 -9.54
N PHE A 116 9.14 -17.46 -9.94
CA PHE A 116 10.41 -17.26 -9.23
C PHE A 116 10.17 -16.59 -7.88
N PHE A 117 11.09 -16.81 -6.91
CA PHE A 117 11.06 -16.12 -5.63
C PHE A 117 11.03 -14.59 -5.79
N PHE A 118 11.82 -14.05 -6.70
CA PHE A 118 11.96 -12.62 -6.89
C PHE A 118 12.31 -12.30 -8.34
N GLU A 119 12.08 -11.05 -8.73
CA GLU A 119 12.47 -10.52 -10.04
C GLU A 119 13.91 -10.01 -10.02
N TYR A 120 14.24 -9.21 -8.99
CA TYR A 120 15.57 -8.62 -8.85
C TYR A 120 16.08 -8.68 -7.41
N LEU A 121 17.39 -8.85 -7.25
CA LEU A 121 18.16 -8.31 -6.13
C LEU A 121 18.98 -7.14 -6.67
N VAL A 122 18.85 -5.97 -6.05
CA VAL A 122 19.71 -4.82 -6.33
C VAL A 122 20.45 -4.37 -5.08
N VAL A 123 21.65 -3.84 -5.27
CA VAL A 123 22.36 -3.09 -4.22
C VAL A 123 22.34 -1.62 -4.60
N VAL A 124 21.85 -0.79 -3.70
CA VAL A 124 21.82 0.66 -3.87
C VAL A 124 22.84 1.27 -2.92
N SER A 125 23.72 2.10 -3.47
CA SER A 125 24.74 2.82 -2.71
C SER A 125 24.65 4.32 -2.98
N LEU A 126 25.07 5.13 -2.01
CA LEU A 126 25.10 6.58 -2.12
C LEU A 126 26.36 7.04 -2.86
N LYS A 127 26.18 7.79 -3.95
CA LYS A 127 27.28 8.43 -4.69
C LYS A 127 27.31 9.92 -4.39
N LYS A 128 28.47 10.42 -3.96
CA LYS A 128 28.69 11.87 -3.77
C LYS A 128 28.70 12.56 -5.14
N MET A 129 27.90 13.61 -5.26
CA MET A 129 27.78 14.46 -6.44
C MET A 129 28.72 15.66 -6.32
N SER A 130 28.93 16.39 -7.43
CA SER A 130 29.82 17.55 -7.48
C SER A 130 29.37 18.71 -6.58
N ASP A 131 28.07 18.80 -6.33
CA ASP A 131 27.45 19.79 -5.44
C ASP A 131 27.49 19.39 -3.95
N GLY A 132 28.16 18.29 -3.62
CA GLY A 132 28.29 17.80 -2.24
C GLY A 132 27.12 16.93 -1.75
N ARG A 133 26.00 16.87 -2.46
CA ARG A 133 24.84 16.02 -2.11
C ARG A 133 25.11 14.56 -2.48
N TYR A 134 24.34 13.64 -1.90
CA TYR A 134 24.39 12.23 -2.24
C TYR A 134 23.20 11.82 -3.12
N GLU A 135 23.47 11.02 -4.16
CA GLU A 135 22.43 10.42 -5.01
C GLU A 135 22.48 8.90 -4.86
N PRO A 136 21.35 8.24 -4.54
CA PRO A 136 21.30 6.78 -4.48
C PRO A 136 21.35 6.18 -5.89
N LYS A 137 22.20 5.18 -6.10
CA LYS A 137 22.37 4.49 -7.39
C LYS A 137 22.50 2.99 -7.21
N ILE A 138 21.93 2.25 -8.17
CA ILE A 138 22.13 0.81 -8.27
C ILE A 138 23.60 0.55 -8.65
N THR A 139 24.34 -0.11 -7.75
CA THR A 139 25.75 -0.50 -7.94
C THR A 139 25.89 -1.98 -8.28
N TYR A 140 24.89 -2.80 -7.95
CA TYR A 140 24.81 -4.20 -8.31
C TYR A 140 23.37 -4.59 -8.63
N GLN A 141 23.18 -5.47 -9.61
CA GLN A 141 21.89 -6.02 -10.00
C GLN A 141 22.03 -7.50 -10.35
N PHE A 142 21.12 -8.32 -9.84
CA PHE A 142 20.93 -9.72 -10.19
C PHE A 142 19.44 -9.99 -10.44
N PRO A 143 19.06 -10.71 -11.52
CA PRO A 143 19.92 -11.12 -12.62
C PRO A 143 20.38 -9.93 -13.47
N LYS A 144 21.40 -10.15 -14.32
CA LYS A 144 21.82 -9.14 -15.30
C LYS A 144 20.72 -8.97 -16.35
N ARG A 145 20.63 -7.77 -16.94
CA ARG A 145 19.65 -7.44 -17.99
C ARG A 145 19.77 -8.44 -19.15
N GLU A 146 18.72 -9.21 -19.39
CA GLU A 146 18.65 -10.16 -20.51
C GLU A 146 17.42 -9.88 -21.38
N ASN A 147 17.65 -9.70 -22.68
CA ASN A 147 16.73 -9.82 -23.84
C ASN A 147 15.21 -9.65 -23.61
N LEU A 148 14.77 -8.55 -22.98
CA LEU A 148 13.34 -8.21 -22.88
C LEU A 148 12.80 -7.54 -24.15
N LEU A 149 11.51 -7.76 -24.42
CA LEU A 149 10.77 -7.05 -25.47
C LEU A 149 10.72 -5.54 -25.15
N LYS A 150 10.65 -4.70 -26.19
CA LYS A 150 10.78 -3.23 -26.06
C LYS A 150 9.85 -2.61 -25.00
N GLY A 151 8.59 -3.04 -24.91
CA GLY A 151 7.64 -2.53 -23.90
C GLY A 151 7.97 -2.95 -22.47
N GLN A 152 8.37 -4.21 -22.27
CA GLN A 152 8.81 -4.71 -20.96
C GLN A 152 10.08 -4.01 -20.48
N LYS A 153 10.95 -3.61 -21.42
CA LYS A 153 12.18 -2.87 -21.14
C LYS A 153 11.92 -1.45 -20.59
N GLU A 154 10.89 -0.76 -21.08
CA GLU A 154 10.53 0.58 -20.60
C GLU A 154 9.95 0.53 -19.18
N GLU A 155 9.09 -0.46 -18.89
CA GLU A 155 8.55 -0.68 -17.54
C GLU A 155 9.67 -1.06 -16.55
N GLU A 156 10.56 -1.97 -16.94
CA GLU A 156 11.74 -2.32 -16.15
C GLU A 156 12.64 -1.11 -15.90
N GLU A 157 12.88 -0.26 -16.90
CA GLU A 157 13.70 0.93 -16.73
C GLU A 157 13.10 1.91 -15.71
N ARG A 158 11.78 2.12 -15.75
CA ARG A 158 11.07 2.93 -14.75
C ARG A 158 11.18 2.33 -13.36
N LEU A 159 11.01 1.01 -13.25
CA LEU A 159 11.18 0.27 -11.99
C LEU A 159 12.59 0.48 -11.40
N LEU A 160 13.63 0.26 -12.21
CA LEU A 160 15.03 0.42 -11.79
C LEU A 160 15.41 1.88 -11.47
N GLN A 161 14.70 2.86 -12.04
CA GLN A 161 14.86 4.28 -11.68
C GLN A 161 14.15 4.64 -10.37
N ALA A 162 13.03 3.99 -10.05
CA ALA A 162 12.29 4.21 -8.82
C ALA A 162 12.98 3.58 -7.59
N ILE A 163 13.51 2.35 -7.70
CA ILE A 163 14.05 1.59 -6.56
C ILE A 163 15.06 2.39 -5.71
N PRO A 164 16.05 3.11 -6.28
CA PRO A 164 17.01 3.87 -5.48
C PRO A 164 16.38 4.93 -4.57
N LEU A 165 15.29 5.56 -5.03
CA LEU A 165 14.57 6.58 -4.26
C LEU A 165 13.89 5.96 -3.04
N PHE A 166 13.31 4.78 -3.19
CA PHE A 166 12.67 4.06 -2.10
C PHE A 166 13.65 3.35 -1.16
N CYS A 167 14.86 3.02 -1.63
CA CYS A 167 15.93 2.49 -0.77
C CYS A 167 16.50 3.57 0.16
N PHE A 168 16.47 4.84 -0.25
CA PHE A 168 16.93 5.99 0.53
C PHE A 168 15.84 7.07 0.58
N PRO A 169 14.73 6.80 1.28
CA PRO A 169 13.59 7.71 1.33
C PRO A 169 13.88 9.01 2.09
N ASP A 170 14.92 9.02 2.91
CA ASP A 170 15.35 10.11 3.80
C ASP A 170 15.87 11.37 3.09
N GLY A 171 16.03 11.31 1.76
CA GLY A 171 16.58 12.40 0.97
C GLY A 171 18.07 12.26 0.65
N ASN A 172 18.67 13.38 0.21
CA ASN A 172 20.04 13.40 -0.34
C ASN A 172 21.09 13.89 0.66
N ASN A 173 20.67 14.26 1.86
CA ASN A 173 21.53 14.81 2.92
C ASN A 173 22.04 13.70 3.82
N TRP A 174 23.12 13.04 3.39
CA TRP A 174 23.76 11.95 4.13
C TRP A 174 25.11 12.38 4.69
N ALA A 175 25.38 11.97 5.93
CA ALA A 175 26.68 12.08 6.55
C ALA A 175 27.32 10.68 6.68
N PRO A 176 28.60 10.50 6.31
CA PRO A 176 29.32 9.26 6.58
C PRO A 176 29.37 8.96 8.09
N VAL A 177 29.15 7.70 8.46
CA VAL A 177 29.11 7.20 9.85
C VAL A 177 30.13 6.09 10.07
N THR A 178 30.58 5.91 11.31
CA THR A 178 31.48 4.80 11.70
C THR A 178 30.71 3.53 12.05
N GLU A 179 29.52 3.68 12.60
CA GLU A 179 28.63 2.61 13.08
C GLU A 179 27.21 2.86 12.57
N PHE A 180 26.50 1.77 12.28
CA PHE A 180 25.12 1.79 11.83
C PHE A 180 24.47 0.46 12.18
N THR A 181 23.33 0.49 12.85
CA THR A 181 22.54 -0.71 13.10
C THR A 181 21.82 -1.13 11.84
N SER A 182 22.00 -2.38 11.42
CA SER A 182 21.30 -2.94 10.26
C SER A 182 19.78 -2.80 10.43
N GLU A 183 19.11 -2.25 9.42
CA GLU A 183 17.68 -1.98 9.46
C GLU A 183 16.96 -2.68 8.31
N THR A 184 15.87 -3.39 8.63
CA THR A 184 15.01 -4.03 7.63
C THR A 184 13.72 -3.25 7.47
N PHE A 185 13.38 -2.89 6.23
CA PHE A 185 12.11 -2.26 5.92
C PHE A 185 11.62 -2.72 4.55
N SER A 186 10.40 -2.33 4.19
CA SER A 186 9.87 -2.63 2.86
C SER A 186 9.05 -1.49 2.30
N PHE A 187 9.03 -1.40 0.98
CA PHE A 187 8.20 -0.46 0.24
C PHE A 187 7.36 -1.21 -0.80
N VAL A 188 6.34 -0.54 -1.32
CA VAL A 188 5.51 -1.08 -2.40
C VAL A 188 5.52 -0.15 -3.60
N LEU A 189 5.78 -0.72 -4.77
CA LEU A 189 5.65 -0.08 -6.07
C LEU A 189 4.36 -0.57 -6.70
N THR A 190 3.53 0.36 -7.16
CA THR A 190 2.28 0.05 -7.84
C THR A 190 2.45 0.34 -9.32
N ASN A 191 2.20 -0.66 -10.15
CA ASN A 191 2.23 -0.55 -11.61
C ASN A 191 0.96 0.12 -12.13
N VAL A 192 0.99 0.54 -13.41
CA VAL A 192 -0.14 1.22 -14.07
C VAL A 192 -1.38 0.32 -14.15
N ASP A 193 -1.18 -0.99 -14.16
CA ASP A 193 -2.23 -1.99 -14.10
C ASP A 193 -2.71 -2.30 -12.66
N GLY A 194 -2.30 -1.53 -11.66
CA GLY A 194 -2.65 -1.72 -10.26
C GLY A 194 -1.98 -2.93 -9.60
N SER A 195 -1.17 -3.70 -10.32
CA SER A 195 -0.35 -4.75 -9.71
C SER A 195 0.69 -4.14 -8.77
N ARG A 196 1.02 -4.85 -7.70
CA ARG A 196 1.94 -4.36 -6.66
C ARG A 196 3.18 -5.24 -6.60
N LYS A 197 4.34 -4.60 -6.52
CA LYS A 197 5.64 -5.22 -6.25
C LYS A 197 6.16 -4.73 -4.91
N ILE A 198 6.72 -5.63 -4.12
CA ILE A 198 7.27 -5.35 -2.80
C ILE A 198 8.79 -5.30 -2.92
N GLY A 199 9.38 -4.22 -2.42
CA GLY A 199 10.82 -4.09 -2.25
C GLY A 199 11.22 -4.37 -0.82
N TYR A 200 11.79 -5.54 -0.57
CA TYR A 200 12.31 -5.96 0.74
C TYR A 200 13.74 -5.45 0.90
N CYS A 201 13.96 -4.56 1.86
CA CYS A 201 15.22 -3.83 2.02
C CYS A 201 15.95 -4.23 3.30
N ARG A 202 17.27 -4.43 3.18
CA ARG A 202 18.23 -4.49 4.30
C ARG A 202 19.23 -3.36 4.11
N ARG A 203 19.12 -2.32 4.95
CA ARG A 203 20.03 -1.19 5.00
C ARG A 203 21.12 -1.47 6.03
N LEU A 204 22.37 -1.48 5.59
CA LEU A 204 23.52 -1.82 6.43
C LEU A 204 24.73 -0.96 6.11
N LEU A 205 25.72 -0.96 7.00
CA LEU A 205 27.00 -0.32 6.75
C LEU A 205 28.00 -1.37 6.23
N PRO A 206 28.55 -1.22 5.01
CA PRO A 206 29.44 -2.21 4.42
C PRO A 206 30.72 -2.34 5.23
N SER A 207 31.24 -3.56 5.46
CA SER A 207 32.47 -3.82 6.23
C SER A 207 33.66 -2.94 5.79
N GLY A 208 34.39 -2.38 6.74
CA GLY A 208 35.55 -1.51 6.49
C GLY A 208 35.95 -0.68 7.71
N ARG A 209 37.09 0.01 7.61
CA ARG A 209 37.57 0.93 8.67
C ARG A 209 37.17 2.37 8.35
N GLY A 210 36.87 3.13 9.40
CA GLY A 210 36.57 4.57 9.30
C GLY A 210 35.13 4.89 8.87
N VAL A 211 34.94 6.15 8.48
CA VAL A 211 33.64 6.70 8.08
C VAL A 211 33.20 6.15 6.73
N ARG A 212 31.98 5.64 6.66
CA ARG A 212 31.40 4.96 5.50
C ARG A 212 29.95 5.39 5.32
N LEU A 213 29.40 5.12 4.15
CA LEU A 213 27.99 5.35 3.88
C LEU A 213 27.25 4.01 3.88
N PRO A 214 26.00 3.98 4.35
CA PRO A 214 25.20 2.77 4.26
C PRO A 214 24.91 2.40 2.80
N GLU A 215 24.69 1.11 2.58
CA GLU A 215 24.18 0.53 1.35
C GLU A 215 22.89 -0.25 1.64
N VAL A 216 22.07 -0.45 0.64
CA VAL A 216 20.79 -1.16 0.76
C VAL A 216 20.77 -2.35 -0.19
N PHE A 217 20.58 -3.54 0.36
CA PHE A 217 20.20 -4.72 -0.41
C PHE A 217 18.68 -4.75 -0.53
N CYS A 218 18.16 -4.73 -1.76
CA CYS A 218 16.74 -4.68 -2.03
C CYS A 218 16.32 -5.84 -2.93
N ILE A 219 15.42 -6.70 -2.45
CA ILE A 219 14.78 -7.77 -3.23
C ILE A 219 13.42 -7.29 -3.71
N ILE A 220 13.18 -7.34 -5.02
CA ILE A 220 11.91 -6.99 -5.65
C ILE A 220 11.13 -8.26 -5.96
N SER A 221 9.92 -8.39 -5.41
CA SER A 221 9.05 -9.54 -5.67
C SER A 221 7.57 -9.16 -5.64
N CYS A 222 6.75 -9.85 -6.43
CA CYS A 222 5.29 -9.83 -6.28
C CYS A 222 4.80 -10.72 -5.12
N LEU A 223 5.70 -11.50 -4.52
CA LEU A 223 5.36 -12.45 -3.45
C LEU A 223 5.37 -11.77 -2.09
N GLY A 224 4.40 -12.17 -1.28
CA GLY A 224 4.06 -11.54 -0.03
C GLY A 224 4.70 -12.07 1.23
N CYS A 225 5.73 -12.91 1.14
CA CYS A 225 6.22 -13.67 2.27
C CYS A 225 7.32 -12.93 3.05
N PHE A 226 6.95 -12.01 3.92
CA PHE A 226 7.87 -11.12 4.64
C PHE A 226 8.90 -11.88 5.48
N GLY A 227 8.46 -12.88 6.26
CA GLY A 227 9.37 -13.70 7.06
C GLY A 227 10.37 -14.47 6.20
N LEU A 228 9.95 -14.96 5.04
CA LEU A 228 10.80 -15.67 4.09
C LEU A 228 11.85 -14.73 3.49
N PHE A 229 11.45 -13.54 3.00
CA PHE A 229 12.39 -12.58 2.43
C PHE A 229 13.30 -11.96 3.49
N SER A 230 12.85 -11.81 4.74
CA SER A 230 13.71 -11.42 5.85
C SER A 230 14.82 -12.44 6.06
N LYS A 231 14.48 -13.73 6.08
CA LYS A 231 15.48 -14.82 6.19
C LYS A 231 16.43 -14.85 4.99
N ILE A 232 15.93 -14.60 3.77
CA ILE A 232 16.81 -14.45 2.59
C ILE A 232 17.77 -13.27 2.78
N LEU A 233 17.30 -12.12 3.25
CA LEU A 233 18.14 -10.94 3.48
C LEU A 233 19.17 -11.16 4.60
N ASP A 234 18.84 -11.93 5.65
CA ASP A 234 19.80 -12.35 6.67
C ASP A 234 20.95 -13.16 6.05
N GLU A 235 20.62 -14.10 5.17
CA GLU A 235 21.59 -14.91 4.44
C GLU A 235 22.42 -14.10 3.43
N VAL A 236 21.83 -13.06 2.82
CA VAL A 236 22.55 -12.09 1.96
C VAL A 236 23.52 -11.26 2.78
N GLU A 237 23.10 -10.73 3.93
CA GLU A 237 23.95 -9.93 4.82
C GLU A 237 25.12 -10.76 5.36
N LYS A 238 24.87 -11.99 5.82
CA LYS A 238 25.91 -12.95 6.23
C LYS A 238 26.96 -13.14 5.13
N ARG A 239 26.53 -13.34 3.88
CA ARG A 239 27.42 -13.51 2.73
C ARG A 239 28.18 -12.24 2.35
N ARG A 240 27.52 -11.08 2.50
CA ARG A 240 28.13 -9.78 2.24
C ARG A 240 29.34 -9.51 3.15
N GLN A 241 29.31 -10.00 4.39
CA GLN A 241 30.45 -9.89 5.32
C GLN A 241 31.70 -10.63 4.80
N ILE A 242 31.54 -11.61 3.93
CA ILE A 242 32.62 -12.39 3.31
C ILE A 242 33.03 -11.75 1.99
N SER A 243 32.10 -11.65 1.02
CA SER A 243 32.36 -11.06 -0.30
C SER A 243 31.07 -10.85 -1.10
N MET A 244 31.02 -9.84 -1.97
CA MET A 244 29.92 -9.73 -2.96
C MET A 244 29.83 -10.95 -3.88
N ALA A 245 30.96 -11.62 -4.16
CA ALA A 245 31.00 -12.72 -5.10
C ALA A 245 30.20 -13.95 -4.64
N VAL A 246 30.09 -14.17 -3.32
CA VAL A 246 29.37 -15.33 -2.75
C VAL A 246 27.85 -15.15 -2.71
N ILE A 247 27.36 -13.93 -2.96
CA ILE A 247 25.92 -13.65 -3.04
C ILE A 247 25.33 -14.24 -4.33
N TYR A 248 26.05 -14.14 -5.46
CA TYR A 248 25.55 -14.60 -6.76
C TYR A 248 25.13 -16.08 -6.76
N PRO A 249 25.96 -17.06 -6.32
CA PRO A 249 25.56 -18.47 -6.30
C PRO A 249 24.34 -18.74 -5.42
N PHE A 250 24.20 -18.01 -4.30
CA PHE A 250 23.03 -18.14 -3.43
C PHE A 250 21.75 -17.65 -4.10
N MET A 251 21.79 -16.44 -4.69
CA MET A 251 20.63 -15.89 -5.40
C MET A 251 20.26 -16.71 -6.65
N GLN A 252 21.25 -17.30 -7.32
CA GLN A 252 21.02 -18.23 -8.42
C GLN A 252 20.31 -19.50 -7.94
N GLY A 253 20.76 -20.11 -6.84
CA GLY A 253 20.10 -21.28 -6.25
C GLY A 253 18.66 -21.00 -5.82
N LEU A 254 18.37 -19.80 -5.30
CA LEU A 254 17.00 -19.37 -5.01
C LEU A 254 16.14 -19.27 -6.27
N ARG A 255 16.67 -18.67 -7.35
CA ARG A 255 15.94 -18.51 -8.61
C ARG A 255 15.66 -19.85 -9.30
N GLU A 256 16.54 -20.82 -9.17
CA GLU A 256 16.38 -22.17 -9.73
C GLU A 256 15.45 -23.06 -8.87
N SER A 257 15.19 -22.67 -7.63
CA SER A 257 14.33 -23.42 -6.72
C SER A 257 12.86 -23.02 -6.87
N PRO A 258 11.92 -23.98 -6.75
CA PRO A 258 10.50 -23.66 -6.78
C PRO A 258 10.12 -22.86 -5.53
N PHE A 259 9.24 -21.88 -5.70
CA PHE A 259 8.63 -21.21 -4.57
C PHE A 259 7.77 -22.20 -3.76
N PRO A 260 7.94 -22.31 -2.43
CA PRO A 260 7.21 -23.28 -1.62
C PRO A 260 5.69 -23.03 -1.65
N ALA A 261 4.93 -24.13 -1.70
CA ALA A 261 3.49 -24.09 -1.42
C ALA A 261 3.22 -23.77 0.07
N PRO A 262 2.03 -23.29 0.45
CA PRO A 262 1.71 -23.00 1.86
C PRO A 262 2.00 -24.20 2.77
N GLY A 263 2.67 -23.96 3.90
CA GLY A 263 3.08 -24.98 4.86
C GLY A 263 4.19 -25.92 4.38
N LYS A 264 4.78 -25.68 3.21
CA LYS A 264 5.91 -26.45 2.68
C LYS A 264 7.22 -25.69 2.84
N THR A 265 8.31 -26.46 2.83
CA THR A 265 9.68 -25.97 2.97
C THR A 265 10.46 -26.30 1.71
N VAL A 266 11.31 -25.38 1.27
CA VAL A 266 12.34 -25.65 0.27
C VAL A 266 13.71 -25.45 0.89
N THR A 267 14.65 -26.32 0.53
CA THR A 267 16.01 -26.30 1.04
C THR A 267 16.97 -25.83 -0.04
N ILE A 268 17.65 -24.71 0.21
CA ILE A 268 18.66 -24.15 -0.69
C ILE A 268 20.03 -24.59 -0.23
N LYS A 269 20.77 -25.28 -1.11
CA LYS A 269 22.17 -25.62 -0.89
C LYS A 269 23.02 -24.42 -1.26
N SER A 270 23.80 -23.90 -0.32
CA SER A 270 24.67 -22.76 -0.57
C SER A 270 26.05 -23.01 0.02
N PHE A 271 27.09 -22.81 -0.79
CA PHE A 271 28.47 -22.93 -0.34
C PHE A 271 28.98 -21.60 0.19
N ILE A 272 29.56 -21.63 1.39
CA ILE A 272 30.28 -20.51 1.99
C ILE A 272 31.76 -20.91 2.10
N PRO A 273 32.71 -20.09 1.61
CA PRO A 273 34.14 -20.33 1.82
C PRO A 273 34.44 -20.55 3.32
N GLU A 274 35.31 -21.52 3.64
CA GLU A 274 35.68 -21.91 5.01
C GLU A 274 34.58 -22.62 5.83
N SER A 275 33.30 -22.30 5.64
CA SER A 275 32.18 -22.96 6.35
C SER A 275 31.61 -24.19 5.64
N GLY A 276 31.87 -24.35 4.34
CA GLY A 276 31.37 -25.48 3.53
C GLY A 276 29.95 -25.27 3.00
N THR A 277 29.25 -26.37 2.68
CA THR A 277 27.88 -26.33 2.15
C THR A 277 26.88 -26.25 3.30
N GLU A 278 26.13 -25.16 3.36
CA GLU A 278 25.00 -24.96 4.27
C GLU A 278 23.68 -25.30 3.59
N LEU A 279 22.72 -25.79 4.39
CA LEU A 279 21.34 -26.04 3.98
C LEU A 279 20.43 -24.96 4.58
N ILE A 280 19.91 -24.08 3.74
CA ILE A 280 19.02 -23.00 4.15
C ILE A 280 17.59 -23.45 3.91
N GLU A 281 16.83 -23.63 4.98
CA GLU A 281 15.42 -24.01 4.91
C GLU A 281 14.51 -22.78 4.86
N LEU A 282 13.71 -22.66 3.81
CA LEU A 282 12.74 -21.59 3.62
C LEU A 282 11.33 -22.18 3.65
N THR A 283 10.62 -21.90 4.74
CA THR A 283 9.26 -22.40 4.97
C THR A 283 8.26 -21.30 4.70
N ARG A 284 7.24 -21.60 3.90
CA ARG A 284 6.09 -20.71 3.73
C ARG A 284 5.06 -21.00 4.83
N PRO A 285 4.48 -19.97 5.48
CA PRO A 285 3.41 -20.16 6.45
C PRO A 285 2.28 -21.03 5.89
N VAL A 286 1.64 -21.82 6.76
CA VAL A 286 0.48 -22.64 6.37
C VAL A 286 -0.65 -21.76 5.86
N ASP A 287 -0.81 -20.60 6.50
CA ASP A 287 -1.85 -19.66 6.14
C ASP A 287 -1.34 -18.53 5.25
N ALA A 288 -1.78 -18.55 3.99
CA ALA A 288 -1.35 -17.58 2.99
C ALA A 288 -1.78 -16.14 3.31
N HIS A 289 -2.86 -15.94 4.10
CA HIS A 289 -3.28 -14.59 4.46
C HIS A 289 -2.35 -13.92 5.49
N LEU A 290 -1.53 -14.71 6.20
CA LEU A 290 -0.56 -14.22 7.19
C LEU A 290 0.85 -14.04 6.62
N GLU A 291 1.05 -14.23 5.31
CA GLU A 291 2.38 -14.11 4.68
C GLU A 291 3.01 -12.73 4.86
N HIS A 292 2.18 -11.69 4.92
CA HIS A 292 2.58 -10.28 4.97
C HIS A 292 2.59 -9.69 6.39
N VAL A 293 2.53 -10.51 7.44
CA VAL A 293 2.01 -10.06 8.73
C VAL A 293 3.01 -10.19 9.88
N GLU A 294 3.26 -9.07 10.55
CA GLU A 294 3.93 -9.00 11.85
C GLU A 294 3.10 -8.13 12.80
N PHE A 295 1.98 -8.68 13.33
CA PHE A 295 1.09 -7.95 14.23
C PHE A 295 1.75 -7.63 15.58
N GLN A 296 2.79 -8.37 15.96
CA GLN A 296 3.56 -8.12 17.17
C GLN A 296 4.21 -6.72 17.13
N ALA A 297 4.75 -6.29 15.98
CA ALA A 297 5.31 -4.96 15.82
C ALA A 297 4.24 -3.86 16.01
N LEU A 298 3.02 -4.10 15.51
CA LEU A 298 1.89 -3.18 15.68
C LEU A 298 1.51 -3.04 17.16
N LEU A 299 1.36 -4.17 17.87
CA LEU A 299 0.98 -4.21 19.29
C LEU A 299 2.03 -3.61 20.23
N GLN A 300 3.31 -3.69 19.86
CA GLN A 300 4.40 -3.08 20.63
C GLN A 300 4.44 -1.55 20.50
N ARG A 301 3.88 -1.01 19.43
CA ARG A 301 3.96 0.43 19.11
C ARG A 301 2.65 1.16 19.38
N LEU A 302 1.52 0.47 19.26
CA LEU A 302 0.18 1.06 19.32
C LEU A 302 -0.67 0.43 20.41
N SER A 303 -1.46 1.25 21.10
CA SER A 303 -2.47 0.73 22.00
C SER A 303 -3.58 0.00 21.21
N PRO A 304 -4.21 -1.04 21.78
CA PRO A 304 -5.35 -1.71 21.14
C PRO A 304 -6.49 -0.77 20.72
N HIS A 305 -6.74 0.30 21.47
CA HIS A 305 -7.72 1.33 21.11
C HIS A 305 -7.33 2.06 19.83
N LEU A 306 -6.06 2.45 19.72
CA LEU A 306 -5.56 3.16 18.54
C LEU A 306 -5.58 2.26 17.30
N ILE A 307 -5.26 0.97 17.45
CA ILE A 307 -5.41 -0.02 16.38
C ILE A 307 -6.86 -0.07 15.89
N LEU A 308 -7.84 0.00 16.79
CA LEU A 308 -9.26 0.02 16.40
C LEU A 308 -9.65 1.32 15.70
N HIS A 309 -9.12 2.48 16.10
CA HIS A 309 -9.38 3.76 15.41
C HIS A 309 -8.80 3.77 14.01
N ILE A 310 -7.58 3.24 13.85
CA ILE A 310 -6.94 3.07 12.54
C ILE A 310 -7.75 2.11 11.68
N PHE A 311 -8.14 0.96 12.24
CA PHE A 311 -8.98 -0.01 11.53
C PHE A 311 -10.32 0.61 11.10
N ALA A 312 -10.99 1.36 11.99
CA ALA A 312 -12.23 2.06 11.70
C ALA A 312 -12.09 3.07 10.54
N SER A 313 -10.98 3.81 10.53
CA SER A 313 -10.66 4.75 9.44
C SER A 313 -10.31 4.02 8.14
N ALA A 314 -9.60 2.90 8.22
CA ALA A 314 -9.21 2.09 7.06
C ALA A 314 -10.43 1.41 6.41
N VAL A 315 -11.37 0.85 7.18
CA VAL A 315 -12.58 0.24 6.60
C VAL A 315 -13.52 1.25 5.95
N LEU A 316 -13.37 2.55 6.22
CA LEU A 316 -14.08 3.62 5.51
C LEU A 316 -13.25 4.27 4.40
N GLU A 317 -12.09 3.70 4.06
CA GLU A 317 -11.17 4.23 3.04
C GLU A 317 -10.81 5.70 3.29
N ARG A 318 -10.36 6.03 4.49
CA ARG A 318 -9.86 7.38 4.81
C ARG A 318 -8.42 7.59 4.35
N ARG A 319 -7.96 8.84 4.40
CA ARG A 319 -6.55 9.21 4.21
C ARG A 319 -5.80 8.94 5.51
N LEU A 320 -4.84 8.02 5.47
CA LEU A 320 -4.07 7.59 6.63
C LEU A 320 -2.59 7.95 6.43
N ILE A 321 -2.04 8.74 7.35
CA ILE A 321 -0.62 9.08 7.40
C ILE A 321 -0.01 8.49 8.66
N PHE A 322 0.94 7.59 8.45
CA PHE A 322 1.76 7.01 9.52
C PHE A 322 3.09 7.75 9.55
N LEU A 323 3.56 8.06 10.76
CA LEU A 323 4.79 8.80 11.02
C LEU A 323 5.63 8.03 12.04
N ALA A 324 6.88 7.73 11.68
CA ALA A 324 7.84 7.08 12.57
C ALA A 324 9.26 7.55 12.26
N GLU A 325 10.16 7.39 13.23
CA GLU A 325 11.59 7.67 13.03
C GLU A 325 12.24 6.56 12.20
N GLU A 326 11.96 5.30 12.55
CA GLU A 326 12.50 4.12 11.89
C GLU A 326 11.62 3.65 10.71
N LEU A 327 12.25 3.32 9.58
CA LEU A 327 11.58 2.79 8.38
C LEU A 327 11.01 1.39 8.63
N SER A 328 11.70 0.62 9.46
CA SER A 328 11.26 -0.70 9.90
C SER A 328 9.89 -0.64 10.56
N VAL A 329 9.74 0.20 11.59
CA VAL A 329 8.48 0.42 12.31
C VAL A 329 7.39 0.91 11.38
N LEU A 330 7.72 1.90 10.53
CA LEU A 330 6.79 2.52 9.61
C LEU A 330 6.17 1.49 8.64
N SER A 331 7.03 0.76 7.93
CA SER A 331 6.58 -0.24 6.96
C SER A 331 5.82 -1.38 7.63
N GLN A 332 6.33 -1.93 8.74
CA GLN A 332 5.68 -3.01 9.48
C GLN A 332 4.28 -2.65 9.97
N CYS A 333 4.09 -1.45 10.55
CA CYS A 333 2.79 -1.01 11.05
C CYS A 333 1.77 -0.88 9.91
N ILE A 334 2.18 -0.32 8.77
CA ILE A 334 1.30 -0.13 7.61
C ILE A 334 0.91 -1.47 6.98
N HIS A 335 1.87 -2.39 6.81
CA HIS A 335 1.59 -3.74 6.32
C HIS A 335 0.65 -4.51 7.26
N ALA A 336 0.87 -4.41 8.58
CA ALA A 336 -0.01 -5.01 9.57
C ALA A 336 -1.42 -4.42 9.48
N VAL A 337 -1.59 -3.10 9.43
CA VAL A 337 -2.91 -2.46 9.29
C VAL A 337 -3.63 -2.89 8.01
N ALA A 338 -2.92 -2.97 6.88
CA ALA A 338 -3.49 -3.47 5.64
C ALA A 338 -3.96 -4.93 5.77
N ALA A 339 -3.24 -5.76 6.52
CA ALA A 339 -3.61 -7.16 6.77
C ALA A 339 -4.86 -7.31 7.67
N LEU A 340 -5.14 -6.35 8.56
CA LEU A 340 -6.37 -6.34 9.35
C LEU A 340 -7.64 -6.25 8.49
N LEU A 341 -7.52 -5.81 7.23
CA LEU A 341 -8.64 -5.68 6.31
C LEU A 341 -9.06 -7.01 5.65
N TYR A 342 -8.30 -8.10 5.82
CA TYR A 342 -8.64 -9.40 5.23
C TYR A 342 -10.09 -9.81 5.58
N PRO A 343 -10.91 -10.25 4.60
CA PRO A 343 -10.58 -10.70 3.24
C PRO A 343 -10.48 -9.60 2.18
N PHE A 344 -10.65 -8.33 2.57
CA PHE A 344 -10.60 -7.21 1.66
C PHE A 344 -9.16 -6.76 1.45
N THR A 345 -8.88 -6.21 0.26
CA THR A 345 -7.59 -5.61 -0.06
C THR A 345 -7.76 -4.09 -0.15
N TRP A 346 -6.83 -3.34 0.44
CA TRP A 346 -6.79 -1.89 0.29
C TRP A 346 -6.72 -1.51 -1.19
N ALA A 347 -7.71 -0.77 -1.67
CA ALA A 347 -7.93 -0.56 -3.10
C ALA A 347 -7.26 0.70 -3.66
N HIS A 348 -6.77 1.58 -2.79
CA HIS A 348 -6.26 2.90 -3.16
C HIS A 348 -4.73 2.98 -3.08
N THR A 349 -4.20 4.21 -3.15
CA THR A 349 -2.76 4.48 -3.01
C THR A 349 -2.23 3.89 -1.72
N TYR A 350 -1.15 3.12 -1.85
CA TYR A 350 -0.53 2.37 -0.77
C TYR A 350 0.99 2.50 -0.87
N ILE A 351 1.59 3.31 0.00
CA ILE A 351 3.02 3.61 -0.03
C ILE A 351 3.56 3.50 1.41
N PRO A 352 3.99 2.31 1.86
CA PRO A 352 4.45 2.11 3.24
C PRO A 352 5.64 2.98 3.63
N VAL A 353 6.45 3.38 2.67
CA VAL A 353 7.59 4.28 2.86
C VAL A 353 7.62 5.26 1.69
N VAL A 354 7.22 6.50 1.94
CA VAL A 354 7.21 7.59 0.97
C VAL A 354 8.60 8.25 0.96
N PRO A 355 9.28 8.31 -0.21
CA PRO A 355 10.52 9.07 -0.33
C PRO A 355 10.27 10.58 -0.30
N GLU A 356 11.26 11.36 0.13
CA GLU A 356 11.18 12.83 0.25
C GLU A 356 10.67 13.51 -1.04
N CYS A 357 11.06 13.00 -2.21
CA CYS A 357 10.65 13.54 -3.50
C CYS A 357 9.17 13.30 -3.86
N LEU A 358 8.46 12.46 -3.10
CA LEU A 358 7.05 12.13 -3.31
C LEU A 358 6.14 12.61 -2.18
N LEU A 359 6.62 13.47 -1.26
CA LEU A 359 5.83 13.96 -0.13
C LEU A 359 4.54 14.67 -0.57
N ASP A 360 4.55 15.37 -1.69
CA ASP A 360 3.37 16.10 -2.21
C ASP A 360 2.21 15.16 -2.59
N THR A 361 2.44 13.83 -2.62
CA THR A 361 1.39 12.81 -2.81
C THR A 361 0.29 12.90 -1.75
N VAL A 362 0.59 13.40 -0.54
CA VAL A 362 -0.40 13.54 0.53
C VAL A 362 -1.51 14.53 0.20
N CYS A 363 -1.29 15.45 -0.75
CA CYS A 363 -2.31 16.35 -1.26
C CYS A 363 -3.35 15.67 -2.16
N CYS A 364 -3.22 14.36 -2.42
CA CYS A 364 -4.17 13.64 -3.25
C CYS A 364 -5.57 13.62 -2.61
N PRO A 365 -6.64 13.99 -3.35
CA PRO A 365 -7.98 14.01 -2.80
C PRO A 365 -8.58 12.60 -2.62
N THR A 366 -7.97 11.56 -3.18
CA THR A 366 -8.45 10.18 -3.02
C THR A 366 -7.96 9.59 -1.71
N PRO A 367 -8.59 8.51 -1.20
CA PRO A 367 -8.04 7.77 -0.07
C PRO A 367 -6.61 7.30 -0.34
N PHE A 368 -5.82 7.20 0.72
CA PHE A 368 -4.47 6.65 0.65
C PHE A 368 -4.05 6.13 2.03
N MET A 369 -3.08 5.22 2.03
CA MET A 369 -2.40 4.75 3.22
C MET A 369 -0.90 4.88 2.97
N VAL A 370 -0.28 5.84 3.66
CA VAL A 370 1.13 6.20 3.41
C VAL A 370 1.93 6.30 4.69
N GLY A 371 3.21 5.97 4.60
CA GLY A 371 4.17 6.10 5.68
C GLY A 371 5.21 7.17 5.36
N ILE A 372 5.41 8.11 6.27
CA ILE A 372 6.35 9.20 6.12
C ILE A 372 7.29 9.21 7.33
N GLN A 373 8.57 9.50 7.09
CA GLN A 373 9.51 9.63 8.19
C GLN A 373 9.22 10.89 9.02
N MET A 374 9.36 10.77 10.34
CA MET A 374 9.00 11.83 11.28
C MET A 374 9.77 13.14 11.05
N ARG A 375 10.97 13.08 10.47
CA ARG A 375 11.76 14.26 10.06
C ARG A 375 11.03 15.18 9.06
N HIS A 376 10.04 14.68 8.34
CA HIS A 376 9.24 15.44 7.37
C HIS A 376 7.90 15.91 7.93
N LEU A 377 7.67 15.77 9.24
CA LEU A 377 6.40 16.11 9.89
C LEU A 377 5.95 17.54 9.56
N GLU A 378 6.80 18.54 9.76
CA GLU A 378 6.46 19.94 9.54
C GLU A 378 6.00 20.18 8.09
N ARG A 379 6.78 19.67 7.12
CA ARG A 379 6.44 19.78 5.68
C ARG A 379 5.10 19.13 5.34
N VAL A 380 4.73 18.03 6.03
CA VAL A 380 3.45 17.34 5.83
C VAL A 380 2.30 18.11 6.46
N LEU A 381 2.48 18.63 7.69
CA LEU A 381 1.45 19.41 8.39
C LEU A 381 1.15 20.74 7.68
N ASP A 382 2.12 21.30 6.96
CA ASP A 382 1.93 22.49 6.14
C ASP A 382 1.10 22.25 4.86
N GLN A 383 0.82 20.99 4.51
CA GLN A 383 0.01 20.69 3.33
C GLN A 383 -1.48 20.92 3.62
N PRO A 384 -2.26 21.46 2.65
CA PRO A 384 -3.68 21.74 2.83
C PRO A 384 -4.52 20.47 2.74
N MET A 385 -4.52 19.67 3.81
CA MET A 385 -5.22 18.39 3.87
C MET A 385 -6.40 18.42 4.83
N GLU A 386 -7.54 17.89 4.38
CA GLU A 386 -8.73 17.66 5.21
C GLU A 386 -8.91 16.17 5.49
N GLU A 387 -9.49 15.84 6.65
CA GLU A 387 -9.90 14.48 7.04
C GLU A 387 -8.77 13.42 6.97
N VAL A 388 -7.63 13.75 7.57
CA VAL A 388 -6.47 12.84 7.63
C VAL A 388 -6.31 12.29 9.02
N PHE A 389 -6.13 10.97 9.12
CA PHE A 389 -5.76 10.31 10.35
C PHE A 389 -4.24 10.24 10.47
N TYR A 390 -3.68 10.98 11.43
CA TYR A 390 -2.24 11.02 11.71
C TYR A 390 -1.86 10.14 12.88
N LEU A 391 -0.89 9.28 12.65
CA LEU A 391 -0.33 8.40 13.66
C LEU A 391 1.17 8.68 13.84
N GLY A 392 1.60 9.11 15.01
CA GLY A 392 3.00 9.43 15.29
C GLY A 392 3.45 9.01 16.69
N GLY A 393 4.59 8.32 16.78
CA GLY A 393 5.20 7.97 18.08
C GLY A 393 4.29 7.17 19.01
N GLY A 394 3.44 6.30 18.44
CA GLY A 394 2.48 5.50 19.20
C GLY A 394 1.23 6.24 19.68
N LYS A 395 1.03 7.49 19.23
CA LYS A 395 -0.10 8.33 19.61
C LYS A 395 -0.85 8.84 18.39
N HIS A 396 -2.15 9.03 18.59
CA HIS A 396 -3.00 9.77 17.67
C HIS A 396 -2.60 11.25 17.75
N LEU A 397 -2.20 11.83 16.61
CA LEU A 397 -1.87 13.26 16.52
C LEU A 397 -3.09 14.09 16.13
N ASP A 398 -3.81 13.66 15.10
CA ASP A 398 -5.04 14.31 14.61
C ASP A 398 -5.89 13.34 13.78
N GLY A 399 -7.20 13.55 13.70
CA GLY A 399 -8.17 12.64 13.05
C GLY A 399 -9.52 13.29 12.77
N VAL A 400 -10.46 12.52 12.21
CA VAL A 400 -11.78 13.06 11.82
C VAL A 400 -12.69 13.26 13.03
N GLY A 401 -12.47 12.50 14.11
CA GLY A 401 -13.14 12.66 15.40
C GLY A 401 -14.38 11.78 15.60
N ASP A 402 -14.77 10.99 14.61
CA ASP A 402 -15.91 10.05 14.69
C ASP A 402 -15.46 8.57 14.76
N GLU A 403 -14.16 8.29 14.91
CA GLU A 403 -13.58 6.95 14.83
C GLU A 403 -14.21 5.96 15.82
N GLU A 404 -14.56 6.42 17.02
CA GLU A 404 -15.23 5.62 18.06
C GLU A 404 -16.67 5.21 17.67
N GLU A 405 -17.31 5.95 16.77
CA GLU A 405 -18.72 5.73 16.39
C GLU A 405 -18.89 4.91 15.11
N ILE A 406 -17.80 4.66 14.37
CA ILE A 406 -17.84 3.94 13.10
C ILE A 406 -18.23 2.47 13.32
N LEU A 407 -17.54 1.80 14.24
CA LEU A 407 -17.68 0.37 14.48
C LEU A 407 -18.83 0.08 15.47
N PRO A 408 -19.55 -1.05 15.32
CA PRO A 408 -20.51 -1.46 16.34
C PRO A 408 -19.83 -1.75 17.69
N ILE A 409 -20.20 -0.99 18.73
CA ILE A 409 -19.57 -1.03 20.08
C ILE A 409 -19.38 -2.44 20.66
N LYS A 410 -20.35 -3.36 20.46
CA LYS A 410 -20.24 -4.74 20.93
C LYS A 410 -19.07 -5.47 20.29
N LEU A 411 -18.92 -5.34 18.97
CA LEU A 411 -17.84 -5.98 18.22
C LEU A 411 -16.50 -5.28 18.47
N GLN A 412 -16.52 -3.97 18.69
CA GLN A 412 -15.34 -3.21 19.11
C GLN A 412 -14.79 -3.75 20.44
N ASN A 413 -15.65 -3.94 21.45
CA ASN A 413 -15.25 -4.48 22.74
C ASN A 413 -14.75 -5.93 22.65
N GLU A 414 -15.35 -6.76 21.78
CA GLU A 414 -14.86 -8.11 21.52
C GLU A 414 -13.45 -8.10 20.91
N MET A 415 -13.23 -7.29 19.87
CA MET A 415 -11.90 -7.14 19.26
C MET A 415 -10.88 -6.58 20.26
N LEU A 416 -11.27 -5.57 21.06
CA LEU A 416 -10.43 -5.00 22.11
C LEU A 416 -10.03 -6.04 23.16
N THR A 417 -10.98 -6.90 23.56
CA THR A 417 -10.70 -8.00 24.50
C THR A 417 -9.69 -8.97 23.89
N SER A 418 -9.85 -9.33 22.62
CA SER A 418 -8.89 -10.19 21.91
C SER A 418 -7.52 -9.56 21.81
N LEU A 419 -7.42 -8.28 21.44
CA LEU A 419 -6.15 -7.56 21.34
C LEU A 419 -5.41 -7.42 22.69
N ASN A 420 -6.16 -7.24 23.78
CA ASN A 420 -5.59 -7.17 25.13
C ASN A 420 -5.21 -8.55 25.70
N ARG A 421 -5.81 -9.62 25.16
CA ARG A 421 -5.46 -11.00 25.48
C ARG A 421 -4.15 -11.32 24.76
N GLY A 422 -3.04 -10.84 25.32
CA GLY A 422 -1.70 -11.25 24.88
C GLY A 422 -1.56 -12.78 24.85
N PRO A 423 -0.48 -13.31 24.25
CA PRO A 423 -0.28 -14.76 24.16
C PRO A 423 -0.37 -15.39 25.56
N ASN A 424 -1.28 -16.36 25.74
CA ASN A 424 -1.50 -17.01 27.03
C ASN A 424 -0.21 -17.79 27.44
N PRO A 425 0.41 -17.51 28.60
CA PRO A 425 1.60 -18.24 29.04
C PRO A 425 1.36 -19.75 29.24
N THR A 426 0.12 -20.17 29.47
CA THR A 426 -0.26 -21.59 29.65
C THR A 426 -0.46 -22.36 28.34
N SER A 427 -0.64 -21.70 27.18
CA SER A 427 -0.70 -22.37 25.87
C SER A 427 0.66 -22.60 25.23
N HIS A 428 1.73 -21.96 25.74
CA HIS A 428 3.11 -22.18 25.29
C HIS A 428 3.57 -23.64 25.46
N ALA A 429 2.96 -24.42 26.35
CA ALA A 429 3.34 -25.81 26.60
C ALA A 429 2.69 -26.84 25.65
N LEU A 430 1.68 -26.45 24.86
CA LEU A 430 0.89 -27.37 24.01
C LEU A 430 0.80 -26.95 22.54
N CYS A 431 1.20 -25.72 22.18
CA CYS A 431 1.20 -25.24 20.79
C CYS A 431 2.62 -25.30 20.17
N PRO A 432 2.83 -26.04 19.06
CA PRO A 432 4.12 -26.15 18.39
C PRO A 432 4.52 -24.92 17.54
N LEU A 433 3.68 -23.88 17.47
CA LEU A 433 3.94 -22.69 16.63
C LEU A 433 4.82 -21.65 17.37
N PRO A 434 5.68 -20.91 16.66
CA PRO A 434 6.41 -19.76 17.21
C PRO A 434 5.48 -18.73 17.86
N ALA A 435 5.98 -18.01 18.89
CA ALA A 435 5.18 -17.02 19.62
C ALA A 435 4.63 -15.89 18.71
N SER A 436 5.39 -15.47 17.70
CA SER A 436 4.96 -14.47 16.72
C SER A 436 3.78 -14.97 15.86
N GLU A 437 3.80 -16.24 15.43
CA GLU A 437 2.73 -16.85 14.64
C GLU A 437 1.43 -17.00 15.46
N GLN A 438 1.54 -17.29 16.76
CA GLN A 438 0.39 -17.35 17.66
C GLN A 438 -0.29 -15.98 17.81
N VAL A 439 0.51 -14.92 18.03
CA VAL A 439 0.00 -13.54 18.06
C VAL A 439 -0.65 -13.20 16.72
N ASN A 440 -0.01 -13.56 15.62
CA ASN A 440 -0.53 -13.25 14.29
C ASN A 440 -1.91 -13.88 14.05
N THR A 441 -2.06 -15.14 14.44
CA THR A 441 -3.32 -15.89 14.33
C THR A 441 -4.41 -15.27 15.21
N LEU A 442 -4.08 -14.96 16.47
CA LEU A 442 -5.04 -14.43 17.44
C LEU A 442 -5.56 -13.05 17.03
N VAL A 443 -4.67 -12.16 16.57
CA VAL A 443 -5.05 -10.85 16.06
C VAL A 443 -5.89 -11.02 14.81
N SER A 444 -5.41 -11.76 13.80
CA SER A 444 -6.16 -11.98 12.56
C SER A 444 -7.58 -12.52 12.80
N GLU A 445 -7.72 -13.53 13.65
CA GLU A 445 -9.00 -14.14 13.96
C GLU A 445 -10.01 -13.12 14.51
N ALA A 446 -9.58 -12.18 15.37
CA ALA A 446 -10.45 -11.15 15.91
C ALA A 446 -11.11 -10.29 14.82
N PHE A 447 -10.33 -9.87 13.82
CA PHE A 447 -10.80 -9.01 12.71
C PHE A 447 -11.54 -9.81 11.64
N VAL A 448 -11.13 -11.06 11.37
CA VAL A 448 -11.87 -11.96 10.49
C VAL A 448 -13.26 -12.24 11.04
N GLN A 449 -13.38 -12.51 12.34
CA GLN A 449 -14.68 -12.72 12.99
C GLN A 449 -15.57 -11.48 12.92
N PHE A 450 -14.99 -10.27 12.98
CA PHE A 450 -15.72 -9.04 12.70
C PHE A 450 -16.32 -9.06 11.29
N PHE A 451 -15.52 -9.30 10.25
CA PHE A 451 -16.03 -9.34 8.87
C PHE A 451 -17.03 -10.48 8.63
N VAL A 452 -16.81 -11.67 9.17
CA VAL A 452 -17.76 -12.79 9.06
C VAL A 452 -19.15 -12.38 9.57
N ARG A 453 -19.22 -11.67 10.71
CA ARG A 453 -20.50 -11.22 11.28
C ARG A 453 -21.15 -10.09 10.52
N MET A 454 -20.34 -9.22 9.91
CA MET A 454 -20.82 -8.01 9.24
C MET A 454 -21.20 -8.26 7.78
N VAL A 455 -20.45 -9.12 7.09
CA VAL A 455 -20.61 -9.35 5.65
C VAL A 455 -20.72 -10.82 5.26
N GLY A 456 -20.56 -11.78 6.17
CA GLY A 456 -20.51 -13.21 5.83
C GLY A 456 -21.75 -13.77 5.11
N HIS A 457 -22.90 -13.08 5.19
CA HIS A 457 -24.13 -13.45 4.48
C HIS A 457 -24.17 -12.94 3.02
N TYR A 458 -23.12 -12.28 2.51
CA TYR A 458 -23.11 -11.65 1.18
C TYR A 458 -23.48 -12.61 0.04
N ALA A 459 -23.01 -13.86 0.10
CA ALA A 459 -23.21 -14.86 -0.96
C ALA A 459 -24.71 -15.14 -1.20
N SER A 460 -25.52 -15.14 -0.15
CA SER A 460 -26.98 -15.31 -0.24
C SER A 460 -27.70 -14.13 -0.92
N HIS A 461 -26.98 -13.03 -1.17
CA HIS A 461 -27.50 -11.83 -1.83
C HIS A 461 -26.93 -11.62 -3.23
N ILE A 462 -26.25 -12.61 -3.80
CA ILE A 462 -25.86 -12.63 -5.22
C ILE A 462 -26.93 -13.39 -6.01
N LYS A 463 -27.59 -12.70 -6.94
CA LYS A 463 -28.53 -13.34 -7.87
C LYS A 463 -27.79 -13.82 -9.10
N TRP A 464 -27.85 -15.12 -9.36
CA TRP A 464 -27.18 -15.72 -10.50
C TRP A 464 -28.10 -15.78 -11.71
N SER A 465 -27.64 -15.25 -12.83
CA SER A 465 -28.30 -15.39 -14.12
C SER A 465 -28.02 -16.77 -14.75
N LYS A 466 -28.79 -17.13 -15.78
CA LYS A 466 -28.66 -18.41 -16.53
C LYS A 466 -27.31 -18.56 -17.22
N ASN A 467 -26.66 -17.45 -17.57
CA ASN A 467 -25.33 -17.37 -18.18
C ASN A 467 -24.17 -17.48 -17.18
N GLY A 468 -24.46 -17.66 -15.88
CA GLY A 468 -23.43 -17.81 -14.85
C GLY A 468 -22.90 -16.51 -14.23
N SER A 469 -23.33 -15.33 -14.68
CA SER A 469 -22.95 -14.05 -14.05
C SER A 469 -23.77 -13.77 -12.79
N GLY A 470 -23.11 -13.40 -11.69
CA GLY A 470 -23.74 -12.94 -10.45
C GLY A 470 -24.09 -11.45 -10.49
N ILE A 471 -25.18 -11.05 -9.82
CA ILE A 471 -25.53 -9.65 -9.57
C ILE A 471 -25.90 -9.48 -8.09
N PHE A 472 -25.07 -8.74 -7.36
CA PHE A 472 -25.20 -8.46 -5.94
C PHE A 472 -26.37 -7.52 -5.65
N GLN A 473 -27.16 -7.86 -4.63
CA GLN A 473 -28.35 -7.14 -4.24
C GLN A 473 -28.10 -6.29 -2.99
N GLU A 474 -27.39 -5.17 -3.15
CA GLU A 474 -26.95 -4.29 -2.04
C GLU A 474 -28.09 -3.92 -1.06
N ARG A 475 -29.26 -3.52 -1.59
CA ARG A 475 -30.42 -3.15 -0.77
C ARG A 475 -30.95 -4.32 0.07
N ALA A 476 -30.97 -5.52 -0.51
CA ALA A 476 -31.44 -6.73 0.19
C ALA A 476 -30.43 -7.16 1.25
N PHE A 477 -29.15 -7.13 0.91
CA PHE A 477 -28.03 -7.42 1.82
C PHE A 477 -28.04 -6.53 3.06
N CYS A 478 -28.19 -5.21 2.88
CA CYS A 478 -28.26 -4.28 4.00
C CYS A 478 -29.53 -4.47 4.85
N LYS A 479 -30.68 -4.81 4.22
CA LYS A 479 -31.95 -5.03 4.92
C LYS A 479 -31.94 -6.31 5.77
N ALA A 480 -31.18 -7.32 5.38
CA ALA A 480 -31.08 -8.59 6.09
C ALA A 480 -30.46 -8.46 7.50
N ILE A 481 -29.68 -7.39 7.75
CA ILE A 481 -29.04 -7.15 9.04
C ILE A 481 -30.07 -6.59 10.02
N THR A 482 -30.41 -7.34 11.07
CA THR A 482 -31.42 -6.96 12.08
C THR A 482 -30.95 -5.86 13.03
N SER A 483 -29.68 -5.88 13.44
CA SER A 483 -29.09 -4.87 14.33
C SER A 483 -29.00 -3.50 13.63
N LYS A 484 -29.61 -2.46 14.23
CA LYS A 484 -29.57 -1.09 13.72
C LYS A 484 -28.15 -0.55 13.60
N THR A 485 -27.32 -0.78 14.63
CA THR A 485 -25.92 -0.33 14.67
C THR A 485 -25.09 -1.03 13.60
N ASN A 486 -25.21 -2.36 13.46
CA ASN A 486 -24.49 -3.10 12.44
C ASN A 486 -24.94 -2.66 11.04
N ARG A 487 -26.24 -2.44 10.84
CA ARG A 487 -26.79 -1.93 9.58
C ARG A 487 -26.27 -0.54 9.25
N LYS A 488 -26.09 0.35 10.24
CA LYS A 488 -25.50 1.69 10.06
C LYS A 488 -24.07 1.58 9.51
N PHE A 489 -23.25 0.74 10.13
CA PHE A 489 -21.89 0.46 9.64
C PHE A 489 -21.91 -0.11 8.23
N VAL A 490 -22.66 -1.21 7.99
CA VAL A 490 -22.63 -1.89 6.69
C VAL A 490 -23.09 -0.97 5.56
N LYS A 491 -24.08 -0.09 5.80
CA LYS A 491 -24.50 0.90 4.80
C LYS A 491 -23.38 1.86 4.37
N LYS A 492 -22.47 2.22 5.28
CA LYS A 492 -21.27 2.99 4.95
C LYS A 492 -20.26 2.09 4.23
N PHE A 493 -19.99 0.91 4.79
CA PHE A 493 -18.98 -0.01 4.28
C PHE A 493 -19.24 -0.52 2.85
N VAL A 494 -20.49 -0.80 2.46
CA VAL A 494 -20.81 -1.27 1.08
C VAL A 494 -20.54 -0.22 -0.01
N LYS A 495 -20.21 1.02 0.37
CA LYS A 495 -19.87 2.11 -0.55
C LYS A 495 -18.38 2.23 -0.82
N THR A 496 -17.56 1.44 -0.16
CA THR A 496 -16.11 1.46 -0.33
C THR A 496 -15.68 0.67 -1.57
N ASN A 497 -14.57 1.07 -2.16
CA ASN A 497 -14.00 0.39 -3.32
C ASN A 497 -13.52 -1.02 -2.97
N MET A 498 -12.94 -1.20 -1.78
CA MET A 498 -12.55 -2.52 -1.25
C MET A 498 -13.72 -3.50 -1.21
N PHE A 499 -14.92 -3.06 -0.80
CA PHE A 499 -16.11 -3.92 -0.80
C PHE A 499 -16.58 -4.21 -2.23
N SER A 500 -16.59 -3.21 -3.10
CA SER A 500 -16.92 -3.39 -4.52
C SER A 500 -16.03 -4.44 -5.18
N LEU A 501 -14.70 -4.34 -5.03
CA LEU A 501 -13.75 -5.31 -5.59
C LEU A 501 -13.97 -6.73 -5.06
N PHE A 502 -14.23 -6.86 -3.75
CA PHE A 502 -14.53 -8.16 -3.14
C PHE A 502 -15.79 -8.80 -3.74
N ILE A 503 -16.85 -8.01 -3.94
CA ILE A 503 -18.11 -8.49 -4.53
C ILE A 503 -17.95 -8.80 -6.02
N GLU A 504 -17.24 -7.96 -6.78
CA GLU A 504 -16.96 -8.20 -8.20
C GLU A 504 -16.24 -9.53 -8.41
N GLU A 505 -15.32 -9.89 -7.53
CA GLU A 505 -14.66 -11.19 -7.57
C GLU A 505 -15.65 -12.33 -7.26
N ALA A 506 -16.49 -12.15 -6.24
CA ALA A 506 -17.52 -13.13 -5.90
C ALA A 506 -18.61 -13.32 -6.97
N GLU A 507 -18.90 -12.30 -7.78
CA GLU A 507 -19.88 -12.37 -8.87
C GLU A 507 -19.40 -13.20 -10.07
N LYS A 508 -18.09 -13.48 -10.17
CA LYS A 508 -17.49 -14.25 -11.28
C LYS A 508 -17.66 -15.75 -11.13
N SER A 509 -17.76 -16.27 -9.90
CA SER A 509 -17.80 -17.71 -9.64
C SER A 509 -18.85 -18.08 -8.58
N ARG A 510 -19.68 -19.07 -8.90
CA ARG A 510 -20.61 -19.70 -7.94
C ARG A 510 -19.90 -20.52 -6.87
N ILE A 511 -18.70 -21.01 -7.19
CA ILE A 511 -17.86 -21.76 -6.27
C ILE A 511 -17.05 -20.71 -5.51
N PRO A 512 -17.29 -20.53 -4.21
CA PRO A 512 -16.39 -19.72 -3.39
C PRO A 512 -15.00 -20.32 -3.54
N GLN A 513 -13.99 -19.52 -3.88
CA GLN A 513 -12.61 -19.99 -3.78
C GLN A 513 -12.41 -20.53 -2.36
N GLU A 514 -11.81 -21.72 -2.23
CA GLU A 514 -11.43 -22.30 -0.95
C GLU A 514 -10.43 -21.36 -0.27
N ALA A 515 -10.98 -20.44 0.52
CA ALA A 515 -10.27 -19.38 1.21
C ALA A 515 -10.65 -19.43 2.67
N TYR A 516 -9.68 -19.17 3.55
CA TYR A 516 -9.85 -19.15 5.01
C TYR A 516 -11.11 -18.39 5.46
N PHE A 517 -11.43 -17.27 4.81
CA PHE A 517 -12.66 -16.51 5.09
C PHE A 517 -13.96 -17.31 4.89
N GLN A 518 -14.05 -18.12 3.82
CA GLN A 518 -15.25 -18.94 3.55
C GLN A 518 -15.40 -20.07 4.56
N GLN A 519 -14.29 -20.66 4.97
CA GLN A 519 -14.27 -21.63 6.07
C GLN A 519 -14.83 -20.98 7.34
N LYS A 520 -14.36 -19.78 7.71
CA LYS A 520 -14.86 -19.05 8.88
C LYS A 520 -16.33 -18.65 8.78
N ILE A 521 -16.83 -18.31 7.59
CA ILE A 521 -18.27 -18.11 7.37
C ILE A 521 -19.07 -19.39 7.68
N THR A 522 -18.58 -20.53 7.22
CA THR A 522 -19.23 -21.83 7.40
C THR A 522 -19.27 -22.21 8.88
N GLU A 523 -18.13 -22.16 9.56
CA GLU A 523 -18.00 -22.38 11.01
C GLU A 523 -18.97 -21.49 11.81
N TYR A 524 -19.08 -20.21 11.45
CA TYR A 524 -19.99 -19.28 12.12
C TYR A 524 -21.46 -19.65 11.93
N HIS A 525 -21.87 -20.07 10.73
CA HIS A 525 -23.24 -20.49 10.47
C HIS A 525 -23.61 -21.79 11.19
N GLU A 526 -22.69 -22.75 11.27
CA GLU A 526 -22.86 -23.99 12.03
C GLU A 526 -23.01 -23.73 13.53
N GLN A 527 -22.14 -22.89 14.11
CA GLN A 527 -22.24 -22.49 15.51
C GLN A 527 -23.57 -21.78 15.81
N LYS A 528 -24.03 -20.93 14.89
CA LYS A 528 -25.32 -20.23 15.03
C LYS A 528 -26.51 -21.17 14.93
N LYS A 529 -26.43 -22.22 14.11
CA LYS A 529 -27.45 -23.27 14.03
C LYS A 529 -27.48 -24.07 15.33
N HIS A 530 -26.32 -24.50 15.83
CA HIS A 530 -26.23 -25.25 17.08
C HIS A 530 -26.79 -24.47 18.28
N ARG A 531 -26.56 -23.15 18.36
CA ARG A 531 -27.15 -22.28 19.41
C ARG A 531 -28.66 -22.05 19.29
N ARG A 532 -29.27 -22.39 18.15
CA ARG A 532 -30.73 -22.32 17.96
C ARG A 532 -31.40 -23.65 18.26
N ASP A 533 -30.65 -24.74 18.07
CA ASP A 533 -31.11 -26.11 18.28
C ASP A 533 -30.85 -26.60 19.73
N SER A 534 -30.00 -25.89 20.49
CA SER A 534 -29.79 -26.01 21.95
C SER A 534 -30.55 -24.92 22.69
#